data_AF-A0A1F3TBP1-F1
#
_entry.id   AF-A0A1F3TBP1-F1
#
_cell.length_a   1.000
_cell.length_b   1.000
_cell.length_c   1.000
_cell.angle_alpha   90.00
_cell.angle_beta   90.00
_cell.angle_gamma   90.00
#
_symmetry.space_group_name_H-M   'P 1'
#
loop_
_entity.id
_entity.type
_entity.pdbx_description
1 polymer ?
#
loop_
_entity_poly.entity_id
_entity_poly.type
_entity_poly.pdbx_seq_one_letter_code
_entity_poly.pdbx_strand_id
1 'polypeptide(L)'
;MQFFKFNLFIICAYWLSVTFVFANYTEQECLNKDFDLTISHKGQPFGLTQNIIRLNKLKCVIHIESEKLKFMKNKWIIDTCREPVHIKKDSGSVEIFKKNSVVCSEDEKKIDYCKEYFEIWNVIQDYGLIFAAGEKGNLEEDHGKVFCAYELVKKYLLNGVVFTRNSDEPSLSPVENNTEPQP
;
A
#
# COMPACT_ATOMS: atom_id res chain seq x y z
N MET A 1 10.09 65.12 20.28
CA MET A 1 10.55 63.93 19.54
C MET A 1 10.59 62.76 20.50
N GLN A 2 9.53 61.93 20.52
CA GLN A 2 9.44 60.74 21.34
C GLN A 2 10.10 59.58 20.58
N PHE A 3 11.22 59.09 21.08
CA PHE A 3 11.90 57.92 20.51
C PHE A 3 11.28 56.66 21.11
N PHE A 4 10.60 55.91 20.25
CA PHE A 4 10.11 54.56 20.52
C PHE A 4 11.30 53.64 20.85
N LYS A 5 11.41 53.19 22.10
CA LYS A 5 12.29 52.08 22.50
C LYS A 5 11.57 50.76 22.19
N PHE A 6 11.61 50.32 20.94
CA PHE A 6 11.11 49.00 20.56
C PHE A 6 12.10 47.92 21.01
N ASN A 7 11.59 46.94 21.75
CA ASN A 7 12.33 45.85 22.35
C ASN A 7 12.73 44.82 21.27
N LEU A 8 13.92 45.00 20.69
CA LEU A 8 14.46 44.18 19.58
C LEU A 8 14.59 42.68 19.93
N PHE A 9 14.54 42.31 21.20
CA PHE A 9 14.65 40.93 21.66
C PHE A 9 13.44 40.04 21.33
N ILE A 10 12.25 40.62 21.08
CA ILE A 10 11.05 39.83 20.77
C ILE A 10 11.03 39.37 19.32
N ILE A 11 11.73 40.07 18.41
CA ILE A 11 11.75 39.72 16.99
C ILE A 11 12.62 38.48 16.75
N CYS A 12 13.74 38.29 17.45
CA CYS A 12 14.59 37.09 17.27
C CYS A 12 13.94 35.79 17.76
N ALA A 13 13.02 35.86 18.73
CA ALA A 13 12.32 34.66 19.24
C ALA A 13 11.25 34.13 18.26
N TYR A 14 10.77 34.96 17.32
CA TYR A 14 9.72 34.60 16.37
C TYR A 14 10.25 33.93 15.08
N TRP A 15 11.56 33.88 14.88
CA TRP A 15 12.20 33.27 13.69
C TRP A 15 12.66 31.83 13.90
N LEU A 16 12.36 31.24 15.06
CA LEU A 16 12.64 29.82 15.36
C LEU A 16 11.39 28.93 15.29
N SER A 17 10.33 29.35 14.59
CA SER A 17 9.30 28.44 14.10
C SER A 17 9.87 27.65 12.93
N VAL A 18 10.67 26.64 13.24
CA VAL A 18 11.09 25.59 12.32
C VAL A 18 9.83 25.00 11.69
N THR A 19 9.63 25.26 10.41
CA THR A 19 8.65 24.54 9.60
C THR A 19 9.13 23.10 9.52
N PHE A 20 8.56 22.23 10.34
CA PHE A 20 8.62 20.79 10.12
C PHE A 20 7.85 20.50 8.83
N VAL A 21 8.56 20.52 7.70
CA VAL A 21 8.06 19.91 6.48
C VAL A 21 8.16 18.41 6.72
N PHE A 22 7.03 17.76 6.97
CA PHE A 22 6.96 16.30 6.91
C PHE A 22 7.27 15.91 5.46
N ALA A 23 8.50 15.47 5.21
CA ALA A 23 8.86 14.92 3.92
C ALA A 23 8.05 13.63 3.72
N ASN A 24 7.33 13.53 2.61
CA ASN A 24 6.67 12.28 2.23
C ASN A 24 7.73 11.21 2.03
N TYR A 25 7.44 9.99 2.49
CA TYR A 25 8.33 8.86 2.26
C TYR A 25 8.54 8.58 0.76
N THR A 26 9.71 8.05 0.40
CA THR A 26 10.04 7.60 -0.96
C THR A 26 9.64 6.15 -1.20
N GLU A 27 9.52 5.73 -2.47
CA GLU A 27 9.24 4.33 -2.81
C GLU A 27 10.26 3.37 -2.17
N GLN A 28 11.54 3.75 -2.19
CA GLN A 28 12.61 2.94 -1.62
C GLN A 28 12.54 2.85 -0.10
N GLU A 29 12.14 3.93 0.59
CA GLU A 29 11.87 3.89 2.02
C GLU A 29 10.70 2.95 2.33
N CYS A 30 9.60 3.04 1.57
CA CYS A 30 8.47 2.14 1.69
C CYS A 30 8.87 0.67 1.43
N LEU A 31 9.65 0.39 0.39
CA LEU A 31 10.12 -0.96 0.06
C LEU A 31 10.97 -1.56 1.20
N ASN A 32 11.82 -0.76 1.83
CA ASN A 32 12.73 -1.22 2.89
C ASN A 32 12.14 -1.19 4.30
N LYS A 33 11.07 -0.43 4.55
CA LYS A 33 10.42 -0.35 5.86
C LYS A 33 9.67 -1.64 6.16
N ASP A 34 9.95 -2.22 7.32
CA ASP A 34 9.16 -3.29 7.90
C ASP A 34 8.08 -2.71 8.80
N PHE A 35 6.89 -3.30 8.79
CA PHE A 35 5.82 -2.93 9.71
C PHE A 35 4.83 -4.07 9.93
N ASP A 36 4.17 -4.02 11.08
CA ASP A 36 3.03 -4.86 11.41
C ASP A 36 1.93 -3.93 11.93
N LEU A 37 0.75 -3.99 11.32
CA LEU A 37 -0.40 -3.18 11.72
C LEU A 37 -1.68 -4.01 11.63
N THR A 38 -2.60 -3.69 12.53
CA THR A 38 -3.96 -4.21 12.50
C THR A 38 -4.93 -3.04 12.56
N ILE A 39 -5.76 -2.89 11.53
CA ILE A 39 -6.85 -1.93 11.52
C ILE A 39 -8.15 -2.67 11.70
N SER A 40 -9.02 -2.07 12.51
CA SER A 40 -10.34 -2.62 12.71
C SER A 40 -11.41 -1.56 12.85
N HIS A 41 -12.55 -1.81 12.22
CA HIS A 41 -13.71 -0.93 12.24
C HIS A 41 -15.01 -1.73 12.27
N LYS A 42 -16.10 -1.05 12.63
CA LYS A 42 -17.45 -1.62 12.64
C LYS A 42 -17.94 -1.83 11.20
N GLY A 43 -18.52 -3.01 10.94
CA GLY A 43 -19.15 -3.37 9.67
C GLY A 43 -20.62 -2.94 9.58
N GLN A 44 -21.08 -2.65 8.38
CA GLN A 44 -22.49 -2.34 8.07
C GLN A 44 -23.37 -3.59 8.09
N PRO A 45 -24.71 -3.50 8.31
CA PRO A 45 -25.54 -2.28 8.47
C PRO A 45 -25.87 -1.87 9.92
N PHE A 46 -25.32 -2.52 10.96
CA PHE A 46 -25.62 -2.17 12.36
C PHE A 46 -24.40 -2.11 13.29
N GLY A 47 -23.18 -2.21 12.76
CA GLY A 47 -21.97 -2.22 13.58
C GLY A 47 -21.84 -3.41 14.54
N LEU A 48 -22.69 -4.43 14.38
CA LEU A 48 -22.69 -5.66 15.19
C LEU A 48 -21.54 -6.59 14.82
N THR A 49 -20.98 -6.41 13.63
CA THR A 49 -19.85 -7.17 13.13
C THR A 49 -18.65 -6.26 12.97
N GLN A 50 -17.46 -6.85 13.01
CA GLN A 50 -16.19 -6.14 12.91
C GLN A 50 -15.49 -6.62 11.63
N ASN A 51 -14.96 -5.66 10.89
CA ASN A 51 -14.04 -5.92 9.80
C ASN A 51 -12.63 -5.66 10.34
N ILE A 52 -11.71 -6.56 10.03
CA ILE A 52 -10.32 -6.49 10.46
C ILE A 52 -9.45 -6.69 9.24
N ILE A 53 -8.43 -5.87 9.09
CA ILE A 53 -7.31 -6.10 8.19
C ILE A 53 -6.02 -6.14 9.02
N ARG A 54 -5.17 -7.13 8.76
CA ARG A 54 -3.79 -7.16 9.26
C ARG A 54 -2.85 -7.05 8.07
N LEU A 55 -1.91 -6.13 8.15
CA LEU A 55 -0.83 -5.99 7.18
C LEU A 55 0.47 -6.20 7.91
N ASN A 56 1.19 -7.25 7.53
CA ASN A 56 2.55 -7.48 7.98
C ASN A 56 3.46 -7.43 6.76
N LYS A 57 4.31 -6.41 6.71
CA LYS A 57 5.27 -6.20 5.63
C LYS A 57 6.67 -6.47 6.16
N LEU A 58 7.33 -7.41 5.50
CA LEU A 58 8.74 -7.74 5.68
C LEU A 58 9.44 -7.48 4.35
N LYS A 59 9.93 -6.25 4.19
CA LYS A 59 10.62 -5.79 2.98
C LYS A 59 9.70 -5.96 1.76
N CYS A 60 10.04 -6.81 0.78
CA CYS A 60 9.19 -7.04 -0.40
C CYS A 60 7.97 -7.95 -0.15
N VAL A 61 7.94 -8.65 0.98
CA VAL A 61 6.88 -9.62 1.26
C VAL A 61 5.80 -8.94 2.08
N ILE A 62 4.60 -8.89 1.52
CA ILE A 62 3.42 -8.29 2.16
C ILE A 62 2.43 -9.43 2.45
N HIS A 63 2.22 -9.67 3.73
CA HIS A 63 1.17 -10.52 4.24
C HIS A 63 -0.08 -9.68 4.49
N ILE A 64 -1.18 -10.10 3.89
CA ILE A 64 -2.46 -9.41 3.99
C ILE A 64 -3.45 -10.42 4.54
N GLU A 65 -3.99 -10.16 5.72
CA GLU A 65 -5.06 -10.96 6.30
C GLU A 65 -6.30 -10.09 6.45
N SER A 66 -7.46 -10.64 6.10
CA SER A 66 -8.73 -9.99 6.37
C SER A 66 -9.69 -10.91 7.08
N GLU A 67 -10.47 -10.34 8.00
CA GLU A 67 -11.53 -11.02 8.70
C GLU A 67 -12.81 -10.20 8.59
N LYS A 68 -13.87 -10.84 8.08
CA LYS A 68 -15.20 -10.25 7.92
C LYS A 68 -16.22 -11.16 8.60
N LEU A 69 -17.12 -10.56 9.38
CA LEU A 69 -18.15 -11.27 10.16
C LEU A 69 -17.58 -12.39 11.05
N LYS A 70 -16.30 -12.35 11.48
CA LYS A 70 -15.59 -13.41 12.24
C LYS A 70 -15.39 -14.77 11.56
N PHE A 71 -16.12 -15.06 10.47
CA PHE A 71 -16.10 -16.37 9.81
C PHE A 71 -15.42 -16.34 8.43
N MET A 72 -15.44 -15.20 7.73
CA MET A 72 -14.76 -15.07 6.44
C MET A 72 -13.35 -14.57 6.69
N LYS A 73 -12.37 -15.48 6.57
CA LYS A 73 -10.95 -15.18 6.71
C LYS A 73 -10.27 -15.38 5.39
N ASN A 74 -9.55 -14.37 4.94
CA ASN A 74 -8.66 -14.47 3.79
C ASN A 74 -7.24 -14.16 4.21
N LYS A 75 -6.28 -14.81 3.55
CA LYS A 75 -4.87 -14.57 3.74
C LYS A 75 -4.16 -14.62 2.41
N TRP A 76 -3.41 -13.57 2.11
CA TRP A 76 -2.61 -13.45 0.90
C TRP A 76 -1.16 -13.16 1.26
N ILE A 77 -0.24 -13.65 0.41
CA ILE A 77 1.18 -13.38 0.49
C ILE A 77 1.63 -12.87 -0.88
N ILE A 78 2.11 -11.63 -0.92
CA ILE A 78 2.58 -10.96 -2.13
C ILE A 78 4.07 -10.71 -1.98
N ASP A 79 4.89 -11.28 -2.86
CA ASP A 79 6.34 -11.06 -2.92
C ASP A 79 6.64 -10.14 -4.10
N THR A 80 6.72 -8.83 -3.85
CA THR A 80 6.79 -7.81 -4.90
C THR A 80 8.14 -7.77 -5.64
N CYS A 81 9.13 -8.51 -5.15
CA CYS A 81 10.48 -8.59 -5.73
C CYS A 81 10.72 -9.90 -6.47
N ARG A 82 9.67 -10.69 -6.73
CA ARG A 82 9.78 -12.01 -7.37
C ARG A 82 8.94 -12.10 -8.65
N GLU A 83 9.53 -12.71 -9.66
CA GLU A 83 8.87 -13.14 -10.88
C GLU A 83 8.46 -14.63 -10.85
N PRO A 84 7.42 -15.04 -11.61
CA PRO A 84 6.48 -14.17 -12.33
C PRO A 84 5.58 -13.40 -11.36
N VAL A 85 4.88 -12.37 -11.82
CA VAL A 85 3.89 -11.67 -10.98
C VAL A 85 2.79 -12.64 -10.55
N HIS A 86 2.56 -12.78 -9.25
CA HIS A 86 1.62 -13.77 -8.72
C HIS A 86 1.03 -13.38 -7.36
N ILE A 87 -0.11 -13.99 -7.04
CA ILE A 87 -0.79 -13.93 -5.75
C ILE A 87 -0.72 -15.32 -5.14
N LYS A 88 -0.24 -15.44 -3.90
CA LYS A 88 -0.42 -16.66 -3.11
C LYS A 88 -1.59 -16.44 -2.15
N LYS A 89 -2.60 -17.30 -2.19
CA LYS A 89 -3.73 -17.32 -1.25
C LYS A 89 -3.60 -18.53 -0.34
N ASP A 90 -3.81 -18.32 0.95
CA ASP A 90 -3.77 -19.35 1.99
C ASP A 90 -5.15 -19.48 2.63
N SER A 91 -5.95 -20.40 2.11
CA SER A 91 -7.34 -20.68 2.51
C SER A 91 -7.46 -22.03 3.26
N GLY A 92 -6.35 -22.58 3.75
CA GLY A 92 -6.22 -23.96 4.24
C GLY A 92 -5.46 -24.87 3.26
N SER A 93 -5.40 -24.49 1.99
CA SER A 93 -4.45 -24.97 0.98
C SER A 93 -3.82 -23.77 0.27
N VAL A 94 -2.57 -23.89 -0.15
CA VAL A 94 -1.88 -22.81 -0.86
C VAL A 94 -2.29 -22.82 -2.33
N GLU A 95 -2.99 -21.76 -2.75
CA GLU A 95 -3.37 -21.51 -4.14
C GLU A 95 -2.48 -20.40 -4.74
N ILE A 96 -2.10 -20.54 -6.01
CA ILE A 96 -1.22 -19.58 -6.69
C ILE A 96 -1.90 -19.09 -7.96
N PHE A 97 -2.20 -17.79 -8.00
CA PHE A 97 -2.75 -17.11 -9.17
C PHE A 97 -1.64 -16.32 -9.85
N LYS A 98 -1.25 -16.73 -11.06
CA LYS A 98 -0.22 -16.02 -11.82
C LYS A 98 -0.87 -14.97 -12.70
N LYS A 99 -0.23 -13.81 -12.81
CA LYS A 99 -0.63 -12.78 -13.77
C LYS A 99 -0.50 -13.34 -15.17
N ASN A 100 -1.58 -13.32 -15.93
CA ASN A 100 -1.56 -13.52 -17.37
C ASN A 100 -1.33 -12.17 -18.06
N SER A 101 -1.16 -12.16 -19.38
CA SER A 101 -0.91 -10.94 -20.17
C SER A 101 -2.10 -9.95 -20.21
N VAL A 102 -3.10 -10.12 -19.34
CA VAL A 102 -4.33 -9.34 -19.31
C VAL A 102 -4.22 -8.21 -18.27
N VAL A 103 -4.71 -7.02 -18.63
CA VAL A 103 -4.70 -5.84 -17.76
C VAL A 103 -6.03 -5.75 -17.02
N CYS A 104 -6.07 -6.22 -15.77
CA CYS A 104 -7.29 -6.31 -14.98
C CYS A 104 -8.15 -5.05 -15.02
N SER A 105 -9.27 -5.17 -15.72
CA SER A 105 -10.38 -4.21 -15.76
C SER A 105 -11.61 -4.78 -15.04
N GLU A 106 -12.61 -3.94 -14.79
CA GLU A 106 -13.86 -4.35 -14.11
C GLU A 106 -14.57 -5.52 -14.84
N ASP A 107 -14.52 -5.55 -16.17
CA ASP A 107 -15.11 -6.61 -17.00
C ASP A 107 -14.37 -7.95 -16.92
N GLU A 108 -13.11 -7.93 -16.46
CA GLU A 108 -12.22 -9.08 -16.37
C GLU A 108 -12.20 -9.74 -14.99
N LYS A 109 -13.10 -9.36 -14.09
CA LYS A 109 -13.33 -10.05 -12.79
C LYS A 109 -13.67 -11.55 -12.92
N LYS A 110 -13.89 -12.04 -14.14
CA LYS A 110 -14.06 -13.46 -14.47
C LYS A 110 -12.73 -14.23 -14.50
N ILE A 111 -11.60 -13.54 -14.64
CA ILE A 111 -10.26 -14.14 -14.59
C ILE A 111 -9.86 -14.28 -13.12
N ASP A 112 -9.50 -15.49 -12.69
CA ASP A 112 -9.21 -15.79 -11.29
C ASP A 112 -8.16 -14.84 -10.68
N TYR A 113 -7.09 -14.55 -11.43
CA TYR A 113 -6.08 -13.58 -11.01
C TYR A 113 -6.67 -12.18 -10.76
N CYS A 114 -7.48 -11.67 -11.68
CA CYS A 114 -8.07 -10.34 -11.54
C CYS A 114 -9.11 -10.29 -10.42
N LYS A 115 -9.89 -11.37 -10.24
CA LYS A 115 -10.82 -11.50 -9.13
C LYS A 115 -10.09 -11.37 -7.78
N GLU A 116 -9.00 -12.10 -7.61
CA GLU A 116 -8.20 -12.06 -6.37
C GLU A 116 -7.50 -10.71 -6.20
N TYR A 117 -6.99 -10.11 -7.28
CA TYR A 117 -6.45 -8.75 -7.24
C TYR A 117 -7.49 -7.74 -6.74
N PHE A 118 -8.70 -7.74 -7.29
CA PHE A 118 -9.77 -6.83 -6.85
C PHE A 118 -10.21 -7.10 -5.42
N GLU A 119 -10.21 -8.36 -4.96
CA GLU A 119 -10.48 -8.68 -3.55
C GLU A 119 -9.43 -8.07 -2.62
N ILE A 120 -8.14 -8.26 -2.91
CA ILE A 120 -7.03 -7.64 -2.17
C ILE A 120 -7.13 -6.11 -2.19
N TRP A 121 -7.36 -5.54 -3.37
CA TRP A 121 -7.47 -4.10 -3.60
C TRP A 121 -8.58 -3.48 -2.75
N ASN A 122 -9.75 -4.10 -2.74
CA ASN A 122 -10.89 -3.64 -1.95
C ASN A 122 -10.61 -3.79 -0.45
N VAL A 123 -9.99 -4.89 -0.01
CA VAL A 123 -9.63 -5.06 1.40
C VAL A 123 -8.67 -3.97 1.87
N ILE A 124 -7.59 -3.68 1.12
CA ILE A 124 -6.62 -2.66 1.52
C ILE A 124 -7.26 -1.27 1.56
N GLN A 125 -8.13 -0.93 0.60
CA GLN A 125 -8.81 0.37 0.60
C GLN A 125 -9.90 0.45 1.66
N ASP A 126 -10.87 -0.45 1.58
CA ASP A 126 -12.11 -0.35 2.33
C ASP A 126 -11.90 -0.68 3.80
N TYR A 127 -10.98 -1.59 4.14
CA TYR A 127 -10.73 -1.97 5.54
C TYR A 127 -9.48 -1.31 6.10
N GLY A 128 -8.54 -0.95 5.22
CA GLY A 128 -7.31 -0.25 5.57
C GLY A 128 -7.44 1.26 5.39
N LEU A 129 -7.22 1.76 4.17
CA LEU A 129 -7.01 3.18 3.88
C LEU A 129 -8.10 4.10 4.41
N ILE A 130 -9.37 3.72 4.26
CA ILE A 130 -10.51 4.54 4.71
C ILE A 130 -10.49 4.73 6.24
N PHE A 131 -9.95 3.77 6.99
CA PHE A 131 -10.04 3.72 8.45
C PHE A 131 -8.69 3.88 9.17
N ALA A 132 -7.58 3.88 8.44
CA ALA A 132 -6.25 4.09 8.97
C ALA A 132 -6.09 5.53 9.48
N ALA A 133 -5.56 5.69 10.70
CA ALA A 133 -5.32 7.00 11.27
C ALA A 133 -3.96 7.57 10.83
N GLY A 134 -3.88 8.90 10.79
CA GLY A 134 -2.64 9.61 10.57
C GLY A 134 -2.39 10.08 9.14
N GLU A 135 -1.19 10.59 8.92
CA GLU A 135 -0.71 11.17 7.66
C GLU A 135 -0.26 10.08 6.69
N LYS A 136 -0.81 10.16 5.47
CA LYS A 136 -0.48 9.28 4.34
C LYS A 136 1.02 9.28 4.00
N GLY A 137 1.72 10.40 4.21
CA GLY A 137 3.13 10.58 3.86
C GLY A 137 4.12 10.03 4.88
N ASN A 138 3.64 9.53 6.03
CA ASN A 138 4.48 9.16 7.16
C ASN A 138 4.42 7.64 7.43
N LEU A 139 5.53 6.92 7.21
CA LEU A 139 5.61 5.46 7.44
C LEU A 139 5.58 5.05 8.92
N GLU A 140 5.66 5.98 9.86
CA GLU A 140 5.47 5.68 11.28
C GLU A 140 3.98 5.61 11.64
N GLU A 141 3.11 6.24 10.84
CA GLU A 141 1.67 6.31 11.05
C GLU A 141 0.94 5.22 10.27
N ASP A 142 -0.22 4.80 10.78
CA ASP A 142 -0.95 3.66 10.23
C ASP A 142 -1.42 3.93 8.80
N HIS A 143 -1.88 5.15 8.50
CA HIS A 143 -2.28 5.53 7.15
C HIS A 143 -1.11 5.45 6.17
N GLY A 144 0.08 5.96 6.52
CA GLY A 144 1.24 5.85 5.65
C GLY A 144 1.71 4.41 5.44
N LYS A 145 1.64 3.55 6.46
CA LYS A 145 1.95 2.11 6.30
C LYS A 145 0.98 1.40 5.36
N VAL A 146 -0.33 1.62 5.52
CA VAL A 146 -1.33 1.02 4.62
C VAL A 146 -1.18 1.57 3.21
N PHE A 147 -0.92 2.87 3.06
CA PHE A 147 -0.70 3.49 1.75
C PHE A 147 0.56 2.96 1.06
N CYS A 148 1.61 2.68 1.82
CA CYS A 148 2.80 1.99 1.32
C CYS A 148 2.46 0.59 0.79
N ALA A 149 1.73 -0.23 1.57
CA ALA A 149 1.29 -1.54 1.10
C ALA A 149 0.42 -1.46 -0.16
N TYR A 150 -0.53 -0.52 -0.19
CA TYR A 150 -1.41 -0.26 -1.33
C TYR A 150 -0.61 0.02 -2.62
N GLU A 151 0.34 0.96 -2.57
CA GLU A 151 1.14 1.34 -3.74
C GLU A 151 1.99 0.19 -4.26
N LEU A 152 2.67 -0.55 -3.38
CA LEU A 152 3.50 -1.70 -3.76
C LEU A 152 2.65 -2.81 -4.39
N VAL A 153 1.51 -3.14 -3.78
CA VAL A 153 0.57 -4.15 -4.29
C VAL A 153 0.00 -3.73 -5.64
N LYS A 154 -0.39 -2.45 -5.79
CA LYS A 154 -0.89 -1.91 -7.06
C LYS A 154 0.14 -2.07 -8.17
N LYS A 155 1.34 -1.54 -7.95
CA LYS A 155 2.41 -1.54 -8.95
C LYS A 155 2.80 -2.97 -9.34
N TYR A 156 2.93 -3.86 -8.36
CA TYR A 156 3.25 -5.25 -8.62
C TYR A 156 2.10 -5.99 -9.34
N LEU A 157 0.91 -6.04 -8.75
CA LEU A 157 -0.17 -6.88 -9.28
C LEU A 157 -0.86 -6.27 -10.50
N LEU A 158 -1.19 -4.98 -10.48
CA LEU A 158 -1.87 -4.32 -11.59
C LEU A 158 -0.91 -3.95 -12.71
N ASN A 159 0.21 -3.30 -12.39
CA ASN A 159 1.13 -2.78 -13.40
C ASN A 159 2.22 -3.79 -13.79
N GLY A 160 2.39 -4.87 -13.02
CA GLY A 160 3.42 -5.88 -13.30
C GLY A 160 4.84 -5.44 -12.98
N VAL A 161 5.00 -4.40 -12.15
CA VAL A 161 6.31 -3.86 -11.78
C VAL A 161 6.97 -4.76 -10.75
N VAL A 162 8.18 -5.24 -11.04
CA VAL A 162 8.98 -6.05 -10.11
C VAL A 162 10.03 -5.16 -9.46
N PHE A 163 10.01 -5.12 -8.12
CA PHE A 163 10.87 -4.22 -7.36
C PHE A 163 12.25 -4.83 -7.11
N THR A 164 13.26 -3.97 -7.08
CA THR A 164 14.64 -4.31 -6.72
C THR A 164 14.98 -3.64 -5.39
N ARG A 165 15.57 -4.39 -4.45
CA ARG A 165 15.87 -3.86 -3.10
C ARG A 165 17.10 -2.99 -3.03
N ASN A 166 18.06 -3.24 -3.90
CA ASN A 166 19.33 -2.53 -3.93
C ASN A 166 19.57 -2.08 -5.37
N SER A 167 19.45 -0.78 -5.64
CA SER A 167 20.33 -0.03 -6.54
C SER A 167 19.67 1.28 -6.96
N ASP A 168 20.52 2.18 -7.43
CA ASP A 168 20.22 3.24 -8.38
C ASP A 168 19.64 2.73 -9.73
N GLU A 169 19.24 1.45 -9.83
CA GLU A 169 18.57 0.91 -11.02
C GLU A 169 17.03 0.99 -10.89
N PRO A 170 16.33 1.42 -11.95
CA PRO A 170 14.89 1.52 -11.96
C PRO A 170 14.22 0.14 -11.79
N SER A 171 13.05 0.13 -11.15
CA SER A 171 12.17 -1.04 -11.11
C SER A 171 11.81 -1.51 -12.52
N LEU A 172 11.79 -2.83 -12.74
CA LEU A 172 11.47 -3.41 -14.04
C LEU A 172 9.95 -3.33 -14.28
N SER A 173 9.54 -2.53 -15.26
CA SER A 173 8.20 -2.58 -15.83
C SER A 173 8.08 -3.70 -16.87
N PRO A 174 6.89 -4.27 -17.10
CA PRO A 174 6.70 -5.24 -18.17
C PRO A 174 7.13 -4.64 -19.52
N VAL A 175 7.82 -5.44 -20.33
CA VAL A 175 8.09 -5.10 -21.74
C VAL A 175 6.73 -4.99 -22.43
N GLU A 176 6.36 -3.79 -22.89
CA GLU A 176 5.24 -3.63 -23.82
C GLU A 176 5.55 -4.48 -25.06
N ASN A 177 4.73 -5.51 -25.29
CA ASN A 177 4.77 -6.23 -26.56
C ASN A 177 4.34 -5.25 -27.65
N ASN A 178 5.33 -4.63 -28.30
CA ASN A 178 5.11 -3.92 -29.54
C ASN A 178 4.43 -4.88 -30.53
N THR A 179 3.23 -4.51 -30.94
CA THR A 179 2.45 -5.18 -31.97
C THR A 179 3.34 -5.44 -33.18
N GLU A 180 3.60 -6.72 -33.45
CA GLU A 180 4.23 -7.17 -34.68
C GLU A 180 3.34 -6.72 -35.87
N PRO A 181 3.87 -6.07 -36.91
CA PRO A 181 3.06 -5.75 -38.09
C PRO A 181 2.66 -7.07 -38.73
N GLN A 182 1.35 -7.34 -38.77
CA GLN A 182 0.84 -8.46 -39.57
C GLN A 182 1.14 -8.21 -41.07
N PRO A 183 1.48 -9.27 -41.82
CA PRO A 183 1.81 -9.20 -43.25
C PRO A 183 0.63 -8.79 -44.13
#